data_AF-A0A820MB52-F1
#
_entry.id   AF-A0A820MB52-F1
#
_cell.length_a   1.000
_cell.length_b   1.000
_cell.length_c   1.000
_cell.angle_alpha   90.00
_cell.angle_beta   90.00
_cell.angle_gamma   90.00
#
_symmetry.space_group_name_H-M   'P 1'
#
loop_
_entity.id
_entity.type
_entity.pdbx_description
1 polymer ?
#
loop_
_entity_poly.entity_id
_entity_poly.type
_entity_poly.pdbx_seq_one_letter_code
_entity_poly.pdbx_strand_id
1 'polypeptide(L)'
;MSPIIKIAEAKPLLERSFFQCLLENININSIMLDTQYRVHPSLIDFPSKVLYDGSLKTGIKPEQRPIPQEIKFINKQIPLILQKVELIFQTIQTLLPRRQPNLSPIDIGVVTLYTRQVKELVEKLSSIKVPKRVEIRTVDGFQGREKI
;
A
#
# COMPACT_ATOMS: atom_id res chain seq x y z
N MET A 1 -9.72 -7.01 -3.84
CA MET A 1 -10.75 -6.59 -2.88
C MET A 1 -12.07 -7.18 -3.30
N SER A 2 -12.90 -7.58 -2.34
CA SER A 2 -14.27 -7.98 -2.60
C SER A 2 -15.12 -6.78 -3.06
N PRO A 3 -16.22 -7.01 -3.78
CA PRO A 3 -17.17 -5.95 -4.15
C PRO A 3 -17.64 -5.15 -2.93
N ILE A 4 -17.72 -3.82 -3.07
CA ILE A 4 -18.29 -2.95 -2.03
C ILE A 4 -19.81 -2.90 -2.23
N ILE A 5 -20.56 -3.40 -1.26
CA ILE A 5 -22.02 -3.44 -1.30
C ILE A 5 -22.56 -2.49 -0.25
N LYS A 6 -23.31 -1.48 -0.71
CA LYS A 6 -23.89 -0.44 0.16
C LYS A 6 -25.19 -0.89 0.82
N ILE A 7 -25.93 -1.80 0.19
CA ILE A 7 -27.23 -2.29 0.66
C ILE A 7 -26.98 -3.54 1.51
N ALA A 8 -27.26 -3.46 2.81
CA ALA A 8 -26.94 -4.54 3.74
C ALA A 8 -27.66 -5.85 3.38
N GLU A 9 -28.92 -5.76 2.96
CA GLU A 9 -29.76 -6.88 2.55
C GLU A 9 -29.25 -7.57 1.29
N ALA A 10 -28.59 -6.84 0.39
CA ALA A 10 -28.03 -7.38 -0.84
C ALA A 10 -26.63 -7.99 -0.65
N LYS A 11 -25.98 -7.74 0.49
CA LYS A 11 -24.63 -8.23 0.79
C LYS A 11 -24.49 -9.76 0.66
N PRO A 12 -25.32 -10.59 1.31
CA PRO A 12 -25.17 -12.05 1.20
C PRO A 12 -25.38 -12.58 -0.24
N LEU A 13 -26.08 -11.82 -1.08
CA LEU A 13 -26.36 -12.21 -2.47
C LEU A 13 -25.26 -11.78 -3.44
N LEU A 14 -24.54 -10.68 -3.16
CA LEU A 14 -23.65 -10.03 -4.12
C LEU A 14 -22.18 -9.94 -3.67
N GLU A 15 -21.84 -10.36 -2.44
CA GLU A 15 -20.47 -10.20 -1.91
C GLU A 15 -19.46 -11.13 -2.56
N ARG A 16 -19.94 -12.21 -3.18
CA ARG A 16 -19.13 -13.10 -3.98
C ARG A 16 -18.97 -12.56 -5.39
N SER A 17 -17.71 -12.36 -5.79
CA SER A 17 -17.39 -12.08 -7.18
C SER A 17 -17.64 -13.30 -8.06
N PHE A 18 -17.86 -13.08 -9.36
CA PHE A 18 -17.96 -14.17 -10.34
C PHE A 18 -16.75 -15.12 -10.27
N PHE A 19 -15.54 -14.58 -10.08
CA PHE A 19 -14.32 -15.37 -9.94
C PHE A 19 -14.37 -16.31 -8.72
N GLN A 20 -14.81 -15.82 -7.55
CA GLN A 20 -14.98 -16.67 -6.36
C GLN A 20 -16.03 -17.76 -6.60
N CYS A 21 -17.17 -17.40 -7.20
CA CYS A 21 -18.20 -18.37 -7.56
C CYS A 21 -17.65 -19.46 -8.49
N LEU A 22 -16.81 -19.10 -9.47
CA LEU A 22 -16.18 -20.06 -10.38
C LEU A 22 -15.25 -21.02 -9.63
N LEU A 23 -14.39 -20.51 -8.75
CA LEU A 23 -13.44 -21.34 -8.00
C LEU A 23 -14.13 -22.35 -7.08
N GLU A 24 -15.26 -21.96 -6.50
CA GLU A 24 -15.97 -22.78 -5.50
C GLU A 24 -16.96 -23.77 -6.13
N ASN A 25 -17.61 -23.40 -7.24
CA ASN A 25 -18.71 -24.18 -7.82
C ASN A 25 -18.32 -24.91 -9.12
N ILE A 26 -17.18 -24.56 -9.72
CA ILE A 26 -16.67 -25.20 -10.93
C ILE A 26 -15.24 -25.66 -10.65
N ASN A 27 -14.91 -26.90 -11.01
CA ASN A 27 -13.56 -27.44 -10.86
C ASN A 27 -12.62 -26.84 -11.93
N ILE A 28 -12.33 -25.54 -11.81
CA ILE A 28 -11.41 -24.81 -12.69
C ILE A 28 -10.03 -24.80 -12.05
N ASN A 29 -9.03 -25.24 -12.81
CA ASN A 29 -7.63 -25.10 -12.43
C ASN A 29 -7.23 -23.62 -12.46
N SER A 30 -7.30 -22.96 -11.31
CA SER A 30 -6.78 -21.60 -11.15
C SER A 30 -5.26 -21.64 -11.02
N ILE A 31 -4.58 -20.83 -11.84
CA ILE A 31 -3.13 -20.68 -11.76
C ILE A 31 -2.83 -19.46 -10.90
N MET A 32 -2.17 -19.67 -9.76
CA MET A 32 -1.66 -18.58 -8.94
C MET A 32 -0.32 -18.09 -9.52
N LEU A 33 -0.20 -16.77 -9.70
CA LEU A 33 1.09 -16.15 -9.94
C LEU A 33 1.82 -16.01 -8.59
N ASP A 34 2.85 -16.82 -8.40
CA ASP A 34 3.49 -17.00 -7.10
C ASP A 34 4.69 -16.09 -6.85
N THR A 35 5.09 -15.26 -7.81
CA THR A 35 6.32 -14.45 -7.69
C THR A 35 6.03 -12.95 -7.80
N GLN A 36 6.39 -12.20 -6.76
CA GLN A 36 6.24 -10.74 -6.71
C GLN A 36 7.56 -10.03 -7.03
N TYR A 37 7.45 -8.86 -7.68
CA TYR A 37 8.60 -8.02 -8.09
C TYR A 37 8.50 -6.56 -7.59
N ARG A 38 7.45 -6.23 -6.83
CA ARG A 38 7.09 -4.84 -6.51
C ARG A 38 7.86 -4.32 -5.31
N VAL A 39 7.90 -5.08 -4.23
CA VAL A 39 8.27 -4.58 -2.90
C VAL A 39 9.48 -5.32 -2.30
N HIS A 40 10.21 -4.64 -1.42
CA HIS A 40 11.37 -5.20 -0.71
C HIS A 40 11.04 -6.56 -0.05
N PRO A 41 11.92 -7.58 -0.13
CA PRO A 41 11.64 -8.94 0.35
C PRO A 41 11.13 -9.01 1.80
N SER A 42 11.66 -8.17 2.70
CA SER A 42 11.27 -8.19 4.12
C SER A 42 9.83 -7.74 4.40
N LEU A 43 9.17 -7.05 3.45
CA LEU A 43 7.76 -6.67 3.57
C LEU A 43 6.81 -7.76 3.09
N ILE A 44 7.29 -8.78 2.37
CA ILE A 44 6.46 -9.85 1.81
C ILE A 44 6.22 -11.01 2.76
N ASP A 45 7.12 -11.23 3.72
CA ASP A 45 7.02 -12.36 4.64
C ASP A 45 5.65 -12.41 5.34
N PHE A 46 5.18 -11.27 5.86
CA PHE A 46 3.87 -11.20 6.53
C PHE A 46 2.68 -11.39 5.57
N PRO A 47 2.51 -10.62 4.47
CA PRO A 47 1.42 -10.84 3.52
C PRO A 47 1.41 -12.24 2.91
N SER A 48 2.58 -12.80 2.60
CA SER A 48 2.71 -14.15 2.05
C SER A 48 2.12 -15.20 2.99
N LYS A 49 2.50 -15.15 4.28
CA LYS A 49 1.99 -16.08 5.30
C LYS A 49 0.51 -15.94 5.58
N VAL A 50 0.00 -14.70 5.65
CA VAL A 50 -1.39 -14.44 6.10
C VAL A 50 -2.41 -14.59 4.98
N LEU A 51 -2.03 -14.29 3.73
CA LEU A 51 -2.97 -14.21 2.61
C LEU A 51 -2.75 -15.27 1.53
N TYR A 52 -1.58 -15.89 1.51
CA TYR A 52 -1.15 -16.79 0.43
C TYR A 52 -0.52 -18.09 0.96
N ASP A 53 -0.75 -18.46 2.23
CA ASP A 53 -0.21 -19.67 2.86
C ASP A 53 1.31 -19.84 2.70
N GLY A 54 2.05 -18.73 2.60
CA GLY A 54 3.50 -18.73 2.40
C GLY A 54 3.97 -19.06 0.98
N SER A 55 3.06 -19.24 0.02
CA SER A 55 3.40 -19.61 -1.37
C SER A 55 3.97 -18.45 -2.20
N LEU A 56 3.76 -17.20 -1.77
CA LEU A 56 4.23 -16.02 -2.50
C LEU A 56 5.75 -15.82 -2.30
N LYS A 57 6.49 -15.95 -3.40
CA LYS A 57 7.94 -15.78 -3.54
C LYS A 57 8.29 -14.36 -3.97
N THR A 58 9.56 -13.99 -3.75
CA THR A 58 10.10 -12.70 -4.19
C THR A 58 11.14 -12.90 -5.30
N GLY A 59 10.91 -12.26 -6.44
CA GLY A 59 11.79 -12.31 -7.62
C GLY A 59 12.81 -11.17 -7.70
N ILE A 60 12.88 -10.32 -6.67
CA ILE A 60 13.81 -9.18 -6.59
C ILE A 60 14.75 -9.31 -5.40
N LYS A 61 15.99 -8.84 -5.55
CA LYS A 61 16.94 -8.82 -4.44
C LYS A 61 16.79 -7.55 -3.58
N PRO A 62 17.16 -7.58 -2.29
CA PRO A 62 17.13 -6.40 -1.42
C PRO A 62 17.80 -5.16 -2.02
N GLU A 63 18.87 -5.34 -2.78
CA GLU A 63 19.65 -4.24 -3.38
C GLU A 63 18.85 -3.49 -4.46
N GLN A 64 17.83 -4.12 -5.05
CA GLN A 64 16.94 -3.47 -6.03
C GLN A 64 15.86 -2.61 -5.35
N ARG A 65 15.68 -2.73 -4.04
CA ARG A 65 14.74 -1.96 -3.21
C ARG A 65 15.45 -1.47 -1.94
N PRO A 66 16.49 -0.63 -2.06
CA PRO A 66 17.31 -0.24 -0.92
C PRO A 66 16.47 0.49 0.15
N ILE A 67 16.74 0.17 1.42
CA ILE A 67 16.10 0.83 2.55
C ILE A 67 16.73 2.21 2.72
N PRO A 68 15.93 3.31 2.68
CA PRO A 68 16.49 4.64 2.84
C PRO A 68 17.04 4.87 4.26
N GLN A 69 18.29 5.32 4.39
CA GLN A 69 18.99 5.37 5.67
C GLN A 69 18.57 6.56 6.55
N GLU A 70 18.06 7.63 5.94
CA GLU A 70 17.67 8.86 6.63
C GLU A 70 16.35 8.71 7.41
N ILE A 71 15.64 7.60 7.22
CA ILE A 71 14.35 7.32 7.82
C ILE A 71 14.55 6.46 9.07
N LYS A 72 13.95 6.91 10.18
CA LYS A 72 13.86 6.11 11.40
C LYS A 72 12.71 5.11 11.30
N PHE A 73 12.99 3.95 10.73
CA PHE A 73 12.07 2.82 10.76
C PHE A 73 11.97 2.21 12.16
N ILE A 74 10.79 1.63 12.47
CA ILE A 74 10.57 0.88 13.72
C ILE A 74 11.55 -0.30 13.78
N ASN A 75 11.75 -0.96 12.63
CA ASN A 75 12.75 -2.01 12.44
C ASN A 75 13.63 -1.63 11.24
N LYS A 76 14.95 -1.52 11.44
CA LYS A 76 15.91 -1.13 10.39
C LYS A 76 15.97 -2.09 9.20
N GLN A 77 15.48 -3.32 9.34
CA GLN A 77 15.46 -4.34 8.28
C GLN A 77 14.13 -4.34 7.50
N ILE A 78 13.11 -3.63 7.98
CA ILE A 78 11.77 -3.62 7.39
C ILE A 78 11.39 -2.16 7.08
N PRO A 79 11.34 -1.77 5.78
CA PRO A 79 11.00 -0.41 5.39
C PRO A 79 9.49 -0.11 5.55
N LEU A 80 8.98 -0.16 6.78
CA LEU A 80 7.59 0.10 7.16
C LEU A 80 7.51 1.21 8.20
N ILE A 81 6.64 2.19 7.96
CA ILE A 81 6.30 3.25 8.90
C ILE A 81 4.79 3.27 9.09
N LEU A 82 4.36 3.16 10.34
CA LEU A 82 2.98 3.43 10.75
C LEU A 82 3.00 4.65 11.65
N GLN A 83 2.22 5.67 11.31
CA GLN A 83 2.27 6.95 12.00
C GLN A 83 0.89 7.56 12.19
N LYS A 84 0.79 8.38 13.24
CA LYS A 84 -0.38 9.23 13.45
C LYS A 84 -0.40 10.38 12.44
N VAL A 85 -1.59 10.87 12.13
CA VAL A 85 -1.83 11.93 11.13
C VAL A 85 -1.00 13.18 11.41
N GLU A 86 -0.78 13.51 12.68
CA GLU A 86 -0.03 14.70 13.11
C GLU A 86 1.45 14.63 12.77
N LEU A 87 2.02 13.42 12.64
CA LEU A 87 3.45 13.20 12.38
C LEU A 87 3.76 12.96 10.90
N ILE A 88 2.77 12.61 10.09
CA ILE A 88 2.95 12.30 8.66
C ILE A 88 3.65 13.43 7.91
N PHE A 89 3.33 14.67 8.25
CA PHE A 89 3.96 15.84 7.66
C PHE A 89 5.48 15.84 7.83
N GLN A 90 5.96 15.59 9.06
CA GLN A 90 7.39 15.57 9.35
C GLN A 90 8.08 14.44 8.58
N THR A 91 7.42 13.28 8.47
CA THR A 91 7.92 12.15 7.70
C THR A 91 8.01 12.46 6.21
N ILE A 92 6.99 13.08 5.61
CA ILE A 92 7.05 13.51 4.21
C ILE A 92 8.22 14.48 4.01
N GLN A 93 8.40 15.45 4.91
CA GLN A 93 9.53 16.39 4.81
C GLN A 93 10.90 15.71 4.88
N THR A 94 11.03 14.61 5.65
CA THR A 94 12.27 13.82 5.66
C THR A 94 12.53 13.07 4.35
N LEU A 95 11.46 12.74 3.61
CA LEU A 95 11.51 12.00 2.34
C LEU A 95 11.68 12.90 1.11
N LEU A 96 11.41 14.19 1.22
CA LEU A 96 11.47 15.10 0.07
C LEU A 96 12.90 15.20 -0.50
N PRO A 97 13.05 15.50 -1.81
CA PRO A 97 14.33 15.44 -2.51
C PRO A 97 15.47 16.28 -1.92
N ARG A 98 15.15 17.31 -1.11
CA ARG A 98 16.15 18.08 -0.34
C ARG A 98 16.98 17.20 0.59
N ARG A 99 16.46 16.04 1.00
CA ARG A 99 17.14 15.05 1.85
C ARG A 99 17.40 13.73 1.14
N GLN A 100 16.66 13.42 0.07
CA GLN A 100 16.84 12.19 -0.72
C GLN A 100 16.84 12.49 -2.23
N PRO A 101 18.00 12.68 -2.87
CA PRO A 101 18.09 13.16 -4.26
C PRO A 101 17.43 12.23 -5.30
N ASN A 102 17.21 10.96 -4.94
CA ASN A 102 16.62 9.95 -5.82
C ASN A 102 15.09 9.83 -5.67
N LEU A 103 14.45 10.59 -4.77
CA LEU A 103 13.03 10.50 -4.50
C LEU A 103 12.29 11.75 -5.00
N SER A 104 11.31 11.56 -5.89
CA SER A 104 10.43 12.65 -6.33
C SER A 104 9.16 12.67 -5.49
N PRO A 105 8.52 13.83 -5.28
CA PRO A 105 7.24 13.89 -4.57
C PRO A 105 6.13 13.02 -5.19
N ILE A 106 6.21 12.71 -6.49
CA ILE A 106 5.26 11.81 -7.17
C ILE A 106 5.42 10.34 -6.76
N ASP A 107 6.60 9.98 -6.27
CA ASP A 107 6.94 8.65 -5.78
C ASP A 107 6.40 8.43 -4.36
N ILE A 108 5.94 9.48 -3.68
CA ILE A 108 5.42 9.39 -2.32
C ILE A 108 3.89 9.24 -2.34
N GLY A 109 3.40 8.18 -1.69
CA GLY A 109 1.98 7.97 -1.42
C GLY A 109 1.70 7.84 0.08
N VAL A 110 0.63 8.48 0.55
CA VAL A 110 0.10 8.32 1.91
C VAL A 110 -1.23 7.59 1.84
N VAL A 111 -1.27 6.40 2.43
CA VAL A 111 -2.46 5.55 2.47
C VAL A 111 -3.11 5.64 3.86
N THR A 112 -4.43 5.78 3.91
CA THR A 112 -5.22 5.80 5.16
C THR A 112 -6.50 4.96 5.01
N LEU A 113 -7.09 4.50 6.12
CA LEU A 113 -8.39 3.83 6.10
C LEU A 113 -9.58 4.79 5.99
N TYR A 114 -9.40 6.08 6.31
CA TYR A 114 -10.52 6.99 6.50
C TYR A 114 -10.47 8.19 5.55
N THR A 115 -11.59 8.43 4.84
CA THR A 115 -11.75 9.59 3.96
C THR A 115 -11.58 10.92 4.67
N ARG A 116 -11.94 11.00 5.96
CA ARG A 116 -11.73 12.20 6.79
C ARG A 116 -10.23 12.53 6.94
N GLN A 117 -9.40 11.52 7.14
CA GLN A 117 -7.95 11.70 7.27
C GLN A 117 -7.33 12.14 5.94
N VAL A 118 -7.83 11.65 4.80
CA VAL A 118 -7.42 12.15 3.48
C VAL A 118 -7.65 13.65 3.36
N LYS A 119 -8.86 14.12 3.70
CA LYS A 119 -9.21 15.55 3.63
C LYS A 119 -8.30 16.39 4.54
N GLU A 120 -8.15 15.97 5.79
CA GLU A 120 -7.31 16.67 6.77
C GLU A 120 -5.85 16.77 6.32
N LEU A 121 -5.29 15.68 5.79
CA LEU A 121 -3.90 15.67 5.29
C LEU A 121 -3.74 16.56 4.06
N VAL A 122 -4.68 16.53 3.10
CA VAL A 122 -4.63 17.38 1.90
C VAL A 122 -4.71 18.85 2.26
N GLU A 123 -5.58 19.23 3.19
CA GLU A 123 -5.71 20.61 3.68
C GLU A 123 -4.42 21.07 4.37
N LYS A 124 -3.91 20.30 5.34
CA LYS A 124 -2.67 20.61 6.06
C LYS A 124 -1.46 20.75 5.11
N LEU A 125 -1.33 19.87 4.13
CA LEU A 125 -0.21 19.91 3.19
C LEU A 125 -0.29 21.09 2.22
N SER A 126 -1.50 21.49 1.83
CA SER A 126 -1.72 22.67 0.98
C SER A 126 -1.28 23.96 1.68
N SER A 127 -1.50 24.06 3.00
CA SER A 127 -1.10 25.22 3.80
C SER A 127 0.42 25.35 3.99
N ILE A 128 1.18 24.26 3.95
CA ILE A 128 2.59 24.23 4.34
C ILE A 128 3.56 24.10 3.14
N LYS A 129 3.10 24.40 1.92
CA LYS A 129 3.90 24.35 0.66
C LYS A 129 4.60 23.00 0.43
N VAL A 130 4.06 21.89 0.92
CA VAL A 130 4.52 20.57 0.46
C VAL A 130 4.14 20.42 -1.02
N PRO A 131 4.98 19.83 -1.87
CA PRO A 131 4.65 19.64 -3.28
C PRO A 131 3.28 18.97 -3.44
N LYS A 132 2.39 19.61 -4.21
CA LYS A 132 1.04 19.13 -4.58
C LYS A 132 1.02 17.77 -5.31
N ARG A 133 2.18 17.13 -5.48
CA ARG A 133 2.39 15.88 -6.22
C ARG A 133 2.42 14.64 -5.33
N VAL A 134 2.45 14.79 -4.00
CA VAL A 134 2.29 13.67 -3.05
C VAL A 134 0.85 13.15 -3.13
N GLU A 135 0.69 11.84 -3.34
CA GLU A 135 -0.63 11.23 -3.50
C GLU A 135 -1.20 10.83 -2.13
N ILE A 136 -2.44 11.24 -1.84
CA ILE A 136 -3.14 10.87 -0.60
C ILE A 136 -4.51 10.30 -0.94
N ARG A 137 -4.75 9.06 -0.57
CA ARG A 137 -6.00 8.34 -0.83
C ARG A 137 -6.27 7.34 0.29
N THR A 138 -7.48 6.79 0.28
CA THR A 138 -7.82 5.64 1.12
C THR A 138 -7.19 4.36 0.57
N VAL A 139 -7.15 3.29 1.36
CA VAL A 139 -6.73 1.95 0.91
C VAL A 139 -7.46 1.55 -0.38
N ASP A 140 -8.79 1.72 -0.43
CA ASP A 140 -9.58 1.43 -1.63
C ASP A 140 -9.13 2.27 -2.84
N GLY A 141 -8.80 3.54 -2.61
CA GLY A 141 -8.34 4.46 -3.65
C GLY A 141 -6.92 4.14 -4.17
N PHE A 142 -6.15 3.33 -3.44
CA PHE A 142 -4.83 2.85 -3.86
C PHE A 142 -4.85 1.45 -4.49
N GLN A 143 -6.01 0.80 -4.61
CA GLN A 143 -6.06 -0.53 -5.20
C GLN A 143 -5.48 -0.54 -6.63
N GLY A 144 -4.54 -1.45 -6.87
CA GLY A 144 -3.88 -1.60 -8.17
C GLY A 144 -2.82 -0.53 -8.49
N ARG A 145 -2.58 0.42 -7.58
CA ARG A 145 -1.53 1.43 -7.70
C ARG A 145 -0.27 1.03 -6.96
N GLU A 146 0.85 1.62 -7.36
CA GLU A 146 2.15 1.47 -6.69
C GLU A 146 2.88 2.81 -6.61
N LYS A 147 3.82 2.86 -5.65
CA LYS A 147 4.73 3.97 -5.36
C LYS A 147 6.11 3.37 -5.07
N ILE A 148 7.17 4.14 -5.33
CA ILE A 148 8.56 3.67 -5.28
C ILE A 148 9.10 3.78 -3.86
#